data_AF-A0A1Y1VNT1-F1
#
_entry.id   AF-A0A1Y1VNT1-F1
#
_cell.length_a   1.000
_cell.length_b   1.000
_cell.length_c   1.000
_cell.angle_alpha   90.00
_cell.angle_beta   90.00
_cell.angle_gamma   90.00
#
_symmetry.space_group_name_H-M   'P 1'
#
loop_
_entity.id
_entity.type
_entity.pdbx_description
1 polymer ?
#
loop_
_entity_poly.entity_id
_entity_poly.type
_entity_poly.pdbx_seq_one_letter_code
_entity_poly.pdbx_strand_id
1 'polypeptide(L)'
;MSYKDIPYEIFKSDSTDEESDTNSNSNQSSIDHINYYNKNIVAKIYKSIGINNVSESVLSYSSDIFASYIECLLKLVHSYTELTARTKPNIDDVRLAFHDLGISINDILSYMERTKNEKSMKCENLSEIKPEIDEFIVKPHKIIDDEKLDDFPDYIPSYLPKFPHQYTYMKTSVHPKRTEDLSRIRQLNIKQSRTVEGNLKKLMLHKEKNEDSIPFVNYELLKIKQNRTK
;
A
#
# COMPACT_ATOMS: atom_id res chain seq x y z
N MET A 1 -10.11 -29.59 -9.50
CA MET A 1 -9.29 -29.49 -8.26
C MET A 1 -10.27 -29.57 -7.10
N SER A 2 -10.11 -30.51 -6.17
CA SER A 2 -11.05 -30.66 -5.04
C SER A 2 -10.85 -29.51 -4.05
N TYR A 3 -11.83 -28.60 -3.95
CA TYR A 3 -11.77 -27.34 -3.19
C TYR A 3 -11.88 -27.49 -1.66
N LYS A 4 -11.40 -28.59 -1.10
CA LYS A 4 -11.31 -28.71 0.36
C LYS A 4 -10.04 -28.10 0.94
N ASP A 5 -9.02 -27.90 0.13
CA ASP A 5 -7.72 -27.41 0.57
C ASP A 5 -7.19 -26.38 -0.46
N ILE A 6 -7.64 -25.13 -0.36
CA ILE A 6 -6.85 -24.02 -0.92
C ILE A 6 -6.00 -23.52 0.26
N PRO A 7 -4.79 -24.06 0.46
CA PRO A 7 -3.95 -23.62 1.57
C PRO A 7 -3.60 -22.15 1.41
N TYR A 8 -3.61 -21.43 2.53
CA TYR A 8 -3.16 -20.03 2.65
C TYR A 8 -1.70 -19.82 2.20
N GLU A 9 -0.93 -20.89 1.98
CA GLU A 9 0.51 -20.84 1.76
C GLU A 9 0.96 -20.57 0.32
N ILE A 10 0.04 -20.45 -0.66
CA ILE A 10 0.42 -20.31 -2.08
C ILE A 10 0.86 -18.87 -2.46
N PHE A 11 0.75 -17.88 -1.57
CA PHE A 11 1.05 -16.48 -1.89
C PHE A 11 2.29 -15.86 -1.22
N LYS A 12 3.17 -16.66 -0.61
CA LYS A 12 4.56 -16.21 -0.42
C LYS A 12 5.29 -16.37 -1.75
N SER A 13 5.38 -15.28 -2.51
CA SER A 13 6.33 -15.20 -3.61
C SER A 13 7.73 -15.45 -3.06
N ASP A 14 8.39 -16.50 -3.54
CA ASP A 14 9.84 -16.62 -3.46
C ASP A 14 10.44 -15.45 -4.27
N SER A 15 10.81 -14.38 -3.59
CA SER A 15 11.67 -13.33 -4.12
C SER A 15 12.95 -13.28 -3.29
N THR A 16 13.97 -13.96 -3.81
CA THR A 16 15.37 -13.72 -3.47
C THR A 16 15.74 -12.28 -3.84
N ASP A 17 16.24 -11.56 -2.83
CA ASP A 17 17.10 -10.36 -2.86
C ASP A 17 16.77 -9.23 -3.87
N GLU A 18 16.24 -8.11 -3.37
CA GLU A 18 16.92 -6.80 -3.38
C GLU A 18 16.05 -5.72 -2.68
N GLU A 19 16.70 -4.89 -1.87
CA GLU A 19 16.12 -3.84 -1.03
C GLU A 19 15.43 -2.74 -1.85
N SER A 20 14.12 -2.53 -1.68
CA SER A 20 13.47 -1.20 -1.69
C SER A 20 11.96 -1.29 -1.37
N ASP A 21 11.48 -0.29 -0.63
CA ASP A 21 10.08 0.12 -0.45
C ASP A 21 9.17 -0.77 0.45
N THR A 22 9.28 -0.59 1.76
CA THR A 22 8.46 -1.26 2.78
C THR A 22 7.04 -0.68 2.97
N ASN A 23 6.66 0.39 2.26
CA ASN A 23 5.39 1.10 2.52
C ASN A 23 4.22 0.71 1.58
N SER A 24 4.46 -0.16 0.60
CA SER A 24 3.44 -0.71 -0.32
C SER A 24 2.92 -2.08 0.11
N ASN A 25 3.63 -2.80 0.97
CA ASN A 25 3.34 -4.20 1.30
C ASN A 25 2.13 -4.41 2.24
N SER A 26 1.83 -3.48 3.14
CA SER A 26 0.71 -3.62 4.10
C SER A 26 -0.67 -3.51 3.42
N ASN A 27 -0.81 -2.54 2.51
CA ASN A 27 -2.02 -2.37 1.71
C ASN A 27 -2.21 -3.53 0.74
N GLN A 28 -1.13 -4.06 0.17
CA GLN A 28 -1.18 -5.20 -0.74
C GLN A 28 -1.68 -6.46 -0.02
N SER A 29 -1.17 -6.76 1.17
CA SER A 29 -1.64 -7.90 1.98
C SER A 29 -3.15 -7.82 2.27
N SER A 30 -3.65 -6.63 2.61
CA SER A 30 -5.07 -6.40 2.90
C SER A 30 -5.96 -6.61 1.67
N ILE A 31 -5.52 -6.13 0.50
CA ILE A 31 -6.24 -6.33 -0.77
C ILE A 31 -6.28 -7.82 -1.15
N ASP A 32 -5.19 -8.54 -0.89
CA ASP A 32 -5.06 -9.96 -1.21
C ASP A 32 -6.01 -10.80 -0.34
N HIS A 33 -6.19 -10.42 0.94
CA HIS A 33 -7.18 -11.03 1.82
C HIS A 33 -8.62 -10.82 1.30
N ILE A 34 -8.98 -9.60 0.88
CA ILE A 34 -10.32 -9.30 0.33
C ILE A 34 -10.57 -10.13 -0.94
N ASN A 35 -9.59 -10.19 -1.84
CA ASN A 35 -9.68 -10.97 -3.07
C ASN A 35 -9.85 -12.48 -2.78
N TYR A 36 -9.16 -13.00 -1.76
CA TYR A 36 -9.33 -14.37 -1.29
C TYR A 36 -10.77 -14.64 -0.80
N TYR A 37 -11.34 -13.74 0.01
CA TYR A 37 -12.72 -13.87 0.48
C TYR A 37 -13.74 -13.81 -0.65
N ASN A 38 -13.57 -12.89 -1.61
CA ASN A 38 -14.45 -12.80 -2.77
C ASN A 38 -14.42 -14.09 -3.61
N LYS A 39 -13.23 -14.64 -3.87
CA LYS A 39 -13.08 -15.95 -4.53
C LYS A 39 -13.77 -17.07 -3.76
N ASN A 40 -13.66 -17.10 -2.43
CA ASN A 40 -14.32 -18.10 -1.58
C ASN A 40 -15.87 -17.99 -1.64
N ILE A 41 -16.41 -16.78 -1.65
CA ILE A 41 -17.86 -16.56 -1.78
C ILE A 41 -18.34 -17.07 -3.14
N VAL A 42 -17.67 -16.70 -4.23
CA VAL A 42 -18.03 -17.14 -5.59
C VAL A 42 -17.93 -18.67 -5.73
N ALA A 43 -16.89 -19.28 -5.16
CA ALA A 43 -16.75 -20.73 -5.15
C ALA A 43 -17.89 -21.44 -4.40
N LYS A 44 -18.34 -20.88 -3.27
CA LYS A 44 -19.53 -21.39 -2.54
C LYS A 44 -20.81 -21.28 -3.39
N ILE A 45 -20.97 -20.19 -4.14
CA ILE A 45 -22.11 -20.01 -5.05
C ILE A 45 -22.07 -21.08 -6.16
N TYR A 46 -20.93 -21.29 -6.80
CA TYR A 46 -20.80 -22.35 -7.83
C TYR A 46 -21.10 -23.74 -7.30
N LYS A 47 -20.67 -24.03 -6.07
CA LYS A 47 -20.99 -25.28 -5.39
C LYS A 47 -22.48 -25.46 -5.15
N SER A 48 -23.22 -24.39 -4.78
CA SER A 48 -24.68 -24.45 -4.62
C SER A 48 -25.42 -24.72 -5.92
N ILE A 49 -24.84 -24.31 -7.05
CA ILE A 49 -25.38 -24.61 -8.39
C ILE A 49 -25.06 -26.07 -8.81
N GLY A 50 -24.12 -26.73 -8.13
CA GLY A 50 -23.67 -28.10 -8.45
C GLY A 50 -22.44 -28.15 -9.35
N ILE A 51 -21.73 -27.04 -9.54
CA ILE A 51 -20.48 -26.99 -10.32
C ILE A 51 -19.32 -27.39 -9.41
N ASN A 52 -18.69 -28.52 -9.72
CA ASN A 52 -17.64 -29.11 -8.87
C ASN A 52 -16.22 -28.67 -9.23
N ASN A 53 -15.98 -28.22 -10.46
CA ASN A 53 -14.66 -27.82 -10.96
C ASN A 53 -14.79 -26.55 -11.80
N VAL A 54 -13.96 -25.53 -11.51
CA VAL A 54 -13.89 -24.26 -12.25
C VAL A 54 -12.42 -23.91 -12.50
N SER A 55 -12.12 -23.28 -13.64
CA SER A 55 -10.76 -22.78 -13.91
C SER A 55 -10.43 -21.60 -12.99
N GLU A 56 -9.18 -21.50 -12.54
CA GLU A 56 -8.74 -20.40 -11.66
C GLU A 56 -8.96 -19.03 -12.30
N SER A 57 -8.72 -18.89 -13.60
CA SER A 57 -8.93 -17.62 -14.33
C SER A 57 -10.40 -17.21 -14.38
N VAL A 58 -11.33 -18.16 -14.41
CA VAL A 58 -12.78 -17.87 -14.39
C VAL A 58 -13.21 -17.47 -12.99
N LEU A 59 -12.65 -18.13 -11.97
CA LEU A 59 -12.92 -17.80 -10.57
C LEU A 59 -12.42 -16.40 -10.21
N SER A 60 -11.21 -16.02 -10.66
CA SER A 60 -10.70 -14.66 -10.47
C SER A 60 -11.57 -13.63 -11.18
N TYR A 61 -11.89 -13.85 -12.46
CA TYR A 61 -12.73 -12.92 -13.21
C TYR A 61 -14.13 -12.74 -12.61
N SER A 62 -14.72 -13.84 -12.13
CA SER A 62 -16.05 -13.79 -11.50
C SER A 62 -16.01 -13.14 -10.12
N SER A 63 -14.91 -13.28 -9.38
CA SER A 63 -14.64 -12.54 -8.15
C SER A 63 -14.54 -11.03 -8.41
N ASP A 64 -13.87 -10.63 -9.50
CA ASP A 64 -13.75 -9.22 -9.88
C ASP A 64 -15.09 -8.62 -10.30
N ILE A 65 -15.90 -9.37 -11.06
CA ILE A 65 -17.28 -9.00 -11.40
C ILE A 65 -18.11 -8.86 -10.12
N PHE A 66 -18.01 -9.81 -9.19
CA PHE A 66 -18.75 -9.78 -7.94
C PHE A 66 -18.40 -8.53 -7.13
N ALA A 67 -17.11 -8.21 -6.96
CA ALA A 67 -16.68 -7.01 -6.27
C ALA A 67 -17.19 -5.72 -6.95
N SER A 68 -17.06 -5.65 -8.28
CA SER A 68 -17.52 -4.51 -9.09
C SER A 68 -19.03 -4.30 -8.99
N TYR A 69 -19.79 -5.40 -8.94
CA TYR A 69 -21.24 -5.37 -8.79
C TYR A 69 -21.67 -4.84 -7.41
N ILE A 70 -21.04 -5.30 -6.34
CA ILE A 70 -21.31 -4.79 -4.98
C ILE A 70 -20.95 -3.32 -4.87
N GLU A 71 -19.82 -2.90 -5.45
CA GLU A 71 -19.44 -1.48 -5.46
C GLU A 71 -20.47 -0.62 -6.22
N CYS A 72 -20.95 -1.10 -7.37
CA CYS A 72 -22.01 -0.43 -8.13
C CYS A 72 -23.29 -0.28 -7.31
N LEU A 73 -23.73 -1.35 -6.65
CA LEU A 73 -24.90 -1.32 -5.76
C LEU A 73 -24.72 -0.30 -4.63
N LEU A 74 -23.57 -0.30 -3.96
CA LEU A 74 -23.29 0.62 -2.85
C LEU A 74 -23.22 2.08 -3.31
N LYS A 75 -22.64 2.35 -4.48
CA LYS A 75 -22.64 3.70 -5.08
C LYS A 75 -24.05 4.19 -5.38
N LEU A 76 -24.91 3.32 -5.87
CA LEU A 76 -26.30 3.64 -6.16
C LEU A 76 -27.08 3.94 -4.87
N VAL A 77 -26.94 3.08 -3.85
CA VAL A 77 -27.53 3.30 -2.52
C VAL A 77 -27.03 4.63 -1.93
N HIS A 78 -25.73 4.90 -2.02
CA HIS A 78 -25.14 6.14 -1.54
C HIS A 78 -25.75 7.36 -2.25
N SER A 79 -25.90 7.31 -3.58
CA SER A 79 -26.55 8.37 -4.34
C SER A 79 -27.97 8.67 -3.84
N TYR A 80 -28.80 7.65 -3.58
CA TYR A 80 -30.14 7.88 -3.02
C TYR A 80 -30.12 8.45 -1.61
N THR A 81 -29.14 8.05 -0.79
CA THR A 81 -28.99 8.65 0.54
C THR A 81 -28.69 10.14 0.46
N GLU A 82 -27.80 10.53 -0.45
CA GLU A 82 -27.47 11.94 -0.71
C GLU A 82 -28.65 12.73 -1.25
N LEU A 83 -29.44 12.15 -2.15
CA LEU A 83 -30.69 12.73 -2.66
C LEU A 83 -31.68 13.07 -1.53
N THR A 84 -31.70 12.27 -0.48
CA THR A 84 -32.54 12.52 0.71
C THR A 84 -31.84 13.35 1.80
N ALA A 85 -30.66 13.90 1.50
CA ALA A 85 -29.80 14.64 2.43
C ALA A 85 -29.46 13.87 3.73
N ARG A 86 -29.42 12.54 3.67
CA ARG A 86 -29.06 11.65 4.78
C ARG A 86 -27.72 10.98 4.49
N THR A 87 -26.97 10.66 5.53
CA THR A 87 -25.71 9.89 5.43
C THR A 87 -25.89 8.40 5.73
N LYS A 88 -26.99 8.02 6.38
CA LYS A 88 -27.29 6.63 6.75
C LYS A 88 -28.30 6.02 5.77
N PRO A 89 -27.96 4.92 5.07
CA PRO A 89 -28.88 4.23 4.19
C PRO A 89 -30.02 3.56 4.95
N ASN A 90 -31.22 3.65 4.40
CA ASN A 90 -32.41 2.95 4.84
C ASN A 90 -32.75 1.80 3.88
N ILE A 91 -33.60 0.87 4.32
CA ILE A 91 -34.08 -0.28 3.53
C ILE A 91 -34.75 0.19 2.23
N ASP A 92 -35.46 1.33 2.27
CA ASP A 92 -36.09 1.90 1.08
C ASP A 92 -35.08 2.34 0.01
N ASP A 93 -33.90 2.83 0.42
CA ASP A 93 -32.82 3.24 -0.49
C ASP A 93 -32.23 2.01 -1.19
N VAL A 94 -32.07 0.90 -0.46
CA VAL A 94 -31.65 -0.40 -1.01
C VAL A 94 -32.71 -1.00 -1.93
N ARG A 95 -33.99 -0.88 -1.57
CA ARG A 95 -35.10 -1.32 -2.42
C ARG A 95 -35.10 -0.56 -3.75
N LEU A 96 -34.89 0.75 -3.72
CA LEU A 96 -34.84 1.57 -4.93
C LEU A 96 -33.61 1.19 -5.78
N ALA A 97 -32.47 0.94 -5.14
CA ALA A 97 -31.27 0.45 -5.81
C ALA A 97 -31.48 -0.91 -6.50
N PHE A 98 -32.18 -1.85 -5.86
CA PHE A 98 -32.53 -3.12 -6.48
C PHE A 98 -33.53 -2.97 -7.63
N HIS A 99 -34.50 -2.06 -7.51
CA HIS A 99 -35.43 -1.76 -8.60
C HIS A 99 -34.68 -1.25 -9.84
N ASP A 100 -33.75 -0.32 -9.68
CA ASP A 100 -32.99 0.26 -10.80
C ASP A 100 -31.96 -0.72 -11.40
N LEU A 101 -31.47 -1.69 -10.61
CA LEU A 101 -30.67 -2.82 -11.09
C LEU A 101 -31.52 -3.96 -11.70
N GLY A 102 -32.84 -3.85 -11.71
CA GLY A 102 -33.75 -4.85 -12.28
C GLY A 102 -33.89 -6.12 -11.44
N ILE A 103 -33.64 -6.06 -10.13
CA ILE A 103 -33.70 -7.20 -9.21
C ILE A 103 -35.02 -7.19 -8.48
N SER A 104 -35.80 -8.27 -8.63
CA SER A 104 -37.06 -8.40 -7.91
C SER A 104 -36.84 -8.92 -6.49
N ILE A 105 -37.51 -8.31 -5.52
CA ILE A 105 -37.44 -8.71 -4.11
C ILE A 105 -38.03 -10.11 -3.90
N ASN A 106 -39.01 -10.48 -4.72
CA ASN A 106 -39.66 -11.79 -4.66
C ASN A 106 -38.70 -12.92 -5.05
N ASP A 107 -37.81 -12.67 -6.01
CA ASP A 107 -36.79 -13.64 -6.39
C ASP A 107 -35.76 -13.84 -5.27
N ILE A 108 -35.41 -12.77 -4.55
CA ILE A 108 -34.52 -12.85 -3.38
C ILE A 108 -35.17 -13.69 -2.28
N LEU A 109 -36.47 -13.48 -2.00
CA LEU A 109 -37.20 -14.29 -1.02
C LEU A 109 -37.23 -15.77 -1.40
N SER A 110 -37.53 -16.07 -2.67
CA SER A 110 -37.53 -17.43 -3.20
C SER A 110 -36.13 -18.08 -3.11
N TYR A 111 -35.08 -17.30 -3.40
CA TYR A 111 -33.70 -17.73 -3.26
C TYR A 111 -33.32 -18.02 -1.80
N MET A 112 -33.75 -17.17 -0.87
CA MET A 112 -33.53 -17.35 0.57
C MET A 112 -34.19 -18.64 1.08
N GLU A 113 -35.41 -18.93 0.65
CA GLU A 113 -36.11 -20.17 1.05
C GLU A 113 -35.39 -21.43 0.56
N ARG A 114 -34.90 -21.42 -0.69
CA ARG A 114 -34.12 -22.52 -1.27
C ARG A 114 -32.81 -22.76 -0.52
N THR A 115 -32.13 -21.68 -0.13
CA THR A 115 -30.78 -21.74 0.47
C THR A 115 -30.79 -21.95 1.99
N LYS A 116 -31.92 -21.70 2.67
CA LYS A 116 -32.06 -21.85 4.14
C LYS A 116 -31.69 -23.25 4.67
N ASN A 117 -31.88 -24.29 3.87
CA ASN A 117 -31.58 -25.67 4.24
C ASN A 117 -30.15 -26.11 3.88
N GLU A 118 -29.44 -25.34 3.06
CA GLU A 118 -28.08 -25.66 2.63
C GLU A 118 -27.07 -25.18 3.68
N LYS A 119 -26.58 -26.11 4.52
CA LYS A 119 -25.52 -25.84 5.51
C LYS A 119 -24.23 -25.27 4.89
N SER A 120 -24.07 -25.37 3.57
CA SER A 120 -22.87 -24.96 2.83
C SER A 120 -22.71 -23.46 2.65
N MET A 121 -23.76 -22.67 2.90
CA MET A 121 -23.77 -21.21 2.69
C MET A 121 -23.57 -20.39 3.97
N LYS A 122 -23.21 -21.02 5.10
CA LYS A 122 -22.78 -20.25 6.26
C LYS A 122 -21.52 -19.46 5.89
N CYS A 123 -21.65 -18.14 5.83
CA CYS A 123 -20.51 -17.25 5.93
C CYS A 123 -19.99 -17.39 7.35
N GLU A 124 -18.74 -17.84 7.48
CA GLU A 124 -18.06 -17.79 8.77
C GLU A 124 -17.98 -16.32 9.16
N ASN A 125 -18.32 -15.99 10.41
CA ASN A 125 -18.10 -14.65 10.91
C ASN A 125 -16.60 -14.40 10.79
N LEU A 126 -16.21 -13.48 9.91
CA LEU A 126 -14.85 -12.98 9.91
C LEU A 126 -14.63 -12.41 11.32
N SER A 127 -13.70 -13.00 12.07
CA SER A 127 -13.15 -12.36 13.24
C SER A 127 -12.74 -10.96 12.81
N GLU A 128 -13.29 -9.93 13.47
CA GLU A 128 -13.02 -8.53 13.18
C GLU A 128 -11.54 -8.36 12.85
N ILE A 129 -11.23 -8.09 11.58
CA ILE A 129 -9.90 -7.69 11.18
C ILE A 129 -9.75 -6.31 11.81
N LYS A 130 -9.23 -6.28 13.05
CA LYS A 130 -8.75 -5.03 13.62
C LYS A 130 -7.74 -4.51 12.60
N PRO A 131 -7.92 -3.30 12.06
CA PRO A 131 -6.84 -2.71 11.30
C PRO A 131 -5.62 -2.76 12.23
N GLU A 132 -4.55 -3.40 11.78
CA GLU A 132 -3.25 -3.24 12.43
C GLU A 132 -2.92 -1.76 12.27
N ILE A 133 -3.33 -0.97 13.27
CA ILE A 133 -2.91 0.41 13.37
C ILE A 133 -1.40 0.30 13.51
N ASP A 134 -0.67 0.79 12.51
CA ASP A 134 0.79 0.85 12.53
C ASP A 134 1.24 1.22 13.95
N GLU A 135 2.04 0.36 14.58
CA GLU A 135 2.56 0.63 15.93
C GLU A 135 3.30 1.98 16.00
N PHE A 136 3.75 2.48 14.85
CA PHE A 136 4.32 3.82 14.69
C PHE A 136 3.36 4.96 15.04
N ILE A 137 2.05 4.78 14.79
CA ILE A 137 1.01 5.77 15.13
C ILE A 137 0.67 5.69 16.62
N VAL A 138 0.78 4.51 17.23
CA VAL A 138 0.28 4.25 18.60
C VAL A 138 1.36 4.43 19.68
N LYS A 139 2.63 4.19 19.35
CA LYS A 139 3.71 4.27 20.34
C LYS A 139 4.64 5.41 19.96
N PRO A 140 4.49 6.62 20.55
CA PRO A 140 5.56 7.59 20.49
C PRO A 140 6.81 6.89 21.02
N HIS A 141 7.88 6.84 20.21
CA HIS A 141 9.19 6.42 20.69
C HIS A 141 9.45 7.20 21.96
N LYS A 142 9.63 6.48 23.08
CA LYS A 142 10.12 7.09 24.31
C LYS A 142 11.50 7.62 23.97
N ILE A 143 11.58 8.92 23.70
CA ILE A 143 12.86 9.61 23.63
C ILE A 143 13.42 9.44 25.03
N ILE A 144 14.46 8.60 25.11
CA ILE A 144 15.21 8.32 26.33
C ILE A 144 15.95 9.62 26.62
N ASP A 145 15.32 10.52 27.37
CA ASP A 145 15.93 11.62 28.10
C ASP A 145 14.82 12.21 28.98
N ASP A 146 14.72 11.70 30.21
CA ASP A 146 13.82 12.16 31.27
C ASP A 146 14.24 13.56 31.80
N GLU A 147 14.34 14.55 30.91
CA GLU A 147 14.29 15.96 31.30
C GLU A 147 12.82 16.35 31.46
N LYS A 148 12.48 16.94 32.61
CA LYS A 148 11.11 17.32 32.97
C LYS A 148 10.49 18.11 31.82
N LEU A 149 9.49 17.54 31.15
CA LEU A 149 8.58 18.34 30.34
C LEU A 149 7.93 19.33 31.31
N ASP A 150 8.26 20.61 31.15
CA ASP A 150 7.68 21.69 31.94
C ASP A 150 6.15 21.54 31.95
N ASP A 151 5.55 21.64 33.14
CA ASP A 151 4.10 21.63 33.25
C ASP A 151 3.50 22.77 32.44
N PHE A 152 2.34 22.53 31.84
CA PHE A 152 1.66 23.55 31.08
C PHE A 152 1.39 24.78 31.95
N PRO A 153 1.63 26.00 31.43
CA PRO A 153 1.12 27.23 32.03
C PRO A 153 -0.39 27.17 32.29
N ASP A 154 -0.87 27.84 33.34
CA ASP A 154 -2.27 27.79 33.81
C ASP A 154 -3.34 28.13 32.75
N TYR A 155 -2.98 28.85 31.68
CA TYR A 155 -3.90 29.21 30.60
C TYR A 155 -4.08 28.10 29.55
N ILE A 156 -3.30 27.01 29.62
CA ILE A 156 -3.39 25.88 28.69
C ILE A 156 -4.22 24.77 29.34
N PRO A 157 -5.30 24.31 28.68
CA PRO A 157 -6.11 23.23 29.21
C PRO A 157 -5.36 21.89 29.32
N SER A 158 -5.63 21.15 30.40
CA SER A 158 -4.98 19.87 30.73
C SER A 158 -5.29 18.72 29.75
N TYR A 159 -6.30 18.87 28.89
CA TYR A 159 -6.64 17.88 27.86
C TYR A 159 -5.80 18.00 26.58
N LEU A 160 -4.97 19.04 26.44
CA LEU A 160 -4.11 19.23 25.27
C LEU A 160 -2.88 18.30 25.37
N PRO A 161 -2.40 17.71 24.25
CA PRO A 161 -1.17 16.94 24.26
C PRO A 161 0.02 17.82 24.66
N LYS A 162 0.92 17.28 25.48
CA LYS A 162 2.17 17.93 25.92
C LYS A 162 2.94 18.53 24.74
N PHE A 163 3.56 19.69 24.97
CA PHE A 163 4.48 20.24 23.97
C PHE A 163 5.62 19.25 23.68
N PRO A 164 6.12 19.20 22.43
CA PRO A 164 7.31 18.42 22.13
C PRO A 164 8.52 19.00 22.88
N HIS A 165 9.60 18.23 22.95
CA HIS A 165 10.78 18.60 23.72
C HIS A 165 11.36 19.95 23.26
N GLN A 166 11.99 20.72 24.16
CA GLN A 166 12.62 22.00 23.80
C GLN A 166 13.62 21.84 22.63
N TYR A 167 14.36 20.73 22.58
CA TYR A 167 15.28 20.40 21.47
C TYR A 167 14.60 20.23 20.11
N THR A 168 13.30 19.92 20.05
CA THR A 168 12.53 19.93 18.78
C THR A 168 12.48 21.34 18.17
N TYR A 169 12.48 22.38 19.02
CA TYR A 169 12.48 23.77 18.61
C TYR A 169 13.89 24.39 18.54
N MET A 170 14.89 23.76 19.17
CA MET A 170 16.27 24.22 19.11
C MET A 170 16.92 23.84 17.78
N LYS A 171 17.14 24.84 16.92
CA LYS A 171 17.96 24.69 15.73
C LYS A 171 19.44 24.73 16.12
N THR A 172 20.03 23.58 16.47
CA THR A 172 21.48 23.47 16.59
C THR A 172 22.08 23.32 15.19
N SER A 173 22.89 24.28 14.76
CA SER A 173 23.63 24.13 13.50
C SER A 173 24.62 22.98 13.64
N VAL A 174 24.36 21.88 12.93
CA VAL A 174 25.26 20.73 12.89
C VAL A 174 26.48 21.14 12.06
N HIS A 175 27.51 21.67 12.72
CA HIS A 175 28.79 21.91 12.08
C HIS A 175 29.58 20.59 12.05
N PRO A 176 29.94 20.05 10.87
CA PRO A 176 30.80 18.88 10.82
C PRO A 176 32.13 19.25 11.49
N LYS A 177 32.49 18.54 12.56
CA LYS A 177 33.79 18.71 13.23
C LYS A 177 34.88 18.32 12.23
N ARG A 178 35.63 19.32 11.74
CA ARG A 178 36.80 19.08 10.89
C ARG A 178 37.87 18.44 11.77
N THR A 179 38.43 17.31 11.34
CA THR A 179 39.57 16.69 12.03
C THR A 179 40.77 17.65 11.95
N GLU A 180 41.35 18.02 13.09
CA GLU A 180 42.52 18.92 13.17
C GLU A 180 43.84 18.17 12.85
N ASP A 181 43.84 16.84 12.96
CA ASP A 181 45.01 16.00 12.74
C ASP A 181 45.48 16.01 11.28
N LEU A 182 46.63 16.62 11.02
CA LEU A 182 47.22 16.75 9.68
C LEU A 182 47.44 15.37 8.99
N SER A 183 47.88 14.37 9.75
CA SER A 183 48.11 13.01 9.24
C SER A 183 46.82 12.37 8.75
N ARG A 184 45.71 12.56 9.48
CA ARG A 184 44.39 12.00 9.12
C ARG A 184 43.81 12.70 7.90
N ILE A 185 43.96 14.03 7.81
CA ILE A 185 43.58 14.80 6.62
C ILE A 185 44.32 14.29 5.38
N ARG A 186 45.64 14.09 5.48
CA ARG A 186 46.44 13.56 4.35
C ARG A 186 45.97 12.18 3.92
N GLN A 187 45.71 11.28 4.88
CA GLN A 187 45.18 9.94 4.57
C GLN A 187 43.82 9.99 3.88
N LEU A 188 42.90 10.87 4.34
CA LEU A 188 41.59 11.06 3.72
C LEU A 188 41.71 11.60 2.29
N ASN A 189 42.58 12.58 2.06
CA ASN A 189 42.83 13.12 0.72
C ASN A 189 43.39 12.05 -0.23
N ILE A 190 44.33 11.22 0.24
CA ILE A 190 44.87 10.09 -0.54
C ILE A 190 43.76 9.08 -0.85
N LYS A 191 42.92 8.74 0.13
CA LYS A 191 41.78 7.83 -0.07
C LYS A 191 40.81 8.39 -1.11
N GLN A 192 40.41 9.65 -0.98
CA GLN A 192 39.52 10.31 -1.93
C GLN A 192 40.11 10.34 -3.34
N SER A 193 41.40 10.67 -3.48
CA SER A 193 42.09 10.64 -4.77
C SER A 193 42.06 9.24 -5.40
N ARG A 194 42.44 8.20 -4.65
CA ARG A 194 42.38 6.80 -5.12
C ARG A 194 40.97 6.37 -5.51
N THR A 195 39.95 6.75 -4.74
CA THR A 195 38.55 6.46 -5.05
C THR A 195 38.13 7.14 -6.35
N VAL A 196 38.49 8.41 -6.55
CA VAL A 196 38.19 9.16 -7.79
C VAL A 196 38.89 8.52 -8.98
N GLU A 197 40.17 8.16 -8.86
CA GLU A 197 40.90 7.47 -9.92
C GLU A 197 40.31 6.09 -10.26
N GLY A 198 39.93 5.31 -9.24
CA GLY A 198 39.29 4.01 -9.42
C GLY A 198 37.94 4.13 -10.11
N ASN A 199 37.13 5.12 -9.71
CA ASN A 199 35.85 5.42 -10.34
C ASN A 199 36.02 5.86 -11.80
N LEU A 200 37.01 6.71 -12.08
CA LEU A 200 37.31 7.17 -13.44
C LEU A 200 37.77 6.01 -14.33
N LYS A 201 38.66 5.13 -13.83
CA LYS A 201 39.06 3.92 -14.55
C LYS A 201 37.85 3.02 -14.84
N LYS A 202 36.97 2.81 -13.85
CA LYS A 202 35.74 2.03 -14.03
C LYS A 202 34.84 2.63 -15.12
N LEU A 203 34.69 3.95 -15.13
CA LEU A 203 33.91 4.69 -16.13
C LEU A 203 34.54 4.56 -17.53
N MET A 204 35.86 4.73 -17.66
CA MET A 204 36.57 4.59 -18.93
C MET A 204 36.50 3.16 -19.46
N LEU A 205 36.66 2.15 -18.60
CA LEU A 205 36.52 0.75 -18.97
C LEU A 205 35.08 0.40 -19.42
N HIS A 206 34.06 0.99 -18.80
CA HIS A 206 32.68 0.86 -19.28
C HIS A 206 32.48 1.53 -20.64
N LYS A 207 33.18 2.64 -20.90
CA LYS A 207 33.16 3.30 -22.21
C LYS A 207 33.83 2.45 -23.30
N GLU A 208 35.01 1.88 -23.01
CA GLU A 208 35.74 1.01 -23.94
C GLU A 208 34.96 -0.29 -24.27
N LYS A 209 34.21 -0.85 -23.32
CA LYS A 209 33.34 -2.00 -23.56
C LYS A 209 32.08 -1.69 -24.38
N ASN A 210 31.68 -0.42 -24.46
CA ASN A 210 30.48 0.03 -25.16
C ASN A 210 30.78 0.67 -26.54
N GLU A 211 32.01 0.52 -27.07
CA GLU A 211 32.38 1.09 -28.39
C GLU A 211 31.59 0.49 -29.58
N ASP A 212 30.85 -0.60 -29.39
CA ASP A 212 29.91 -1.14 -30.39
C ASP A 212 28.49 -0.54 -30.32
N SER A 213 28.24 0.47 -29.48
CA SER A 213 26.93 1.13 -29.40
C SER A 213 27.04 2.66 -29.38
N ILE A 214 26.62 3.25 -30.52
CA ILE A 214 26.21 4.62 -30.84
C ILE A 214 26.80 5.77 -29.97
N PRO A 215 27.46 6.77 -30.57
CA PRO A 215 28.11 7.83 -29.81
C PRO A 215 27.11 8.67 -28.99
N PHE A 216 27.39 8.81 -27.70
CA PHE A 216 26.71 9.78 -26.83
C PHE A 216 27.03 11.20 -27.32
N VAL A 217 26.09 11.82 -28.04
CA VAL A 217 26.16 13.21 -28.46
C VAL A 217 25.77 14.10 -27.27
N ASN A 218 26.75 14.76 -26.67
CA ASN A 218 26.47 15.82 -25.70
C ASN A 218 26.06 17.10 -26.43
N TYR A 219 24.76 17.29 -26.60
CA TYR A 219 24.16 18.42 -27.33
C TYR A 219 24.46 19.79 -26.70
N GLU A 220 24.78 19.87 -25.41
CA GLU A 220 25.11 21.15 -24.77
C GLU A 220 26.50 21.66 -25.19
N LEU A 221 27.48 20.78 -25.31
CA LEU A 221 28.84 21.16 -25.75
C LEU A 221 28.87 21.62 -27.22
N LEU A 222 27.99 21.08 -28.07
CA LEU A 222 27.83 21.51 -29.46
C LEU A 222 27.27 22.94 -29.55
N LYS A 223 26.26 23.28 -28.72
CA LYS A 223 25.71 24.64 -28.65
C LYS A 223 26.76 25.66 -28.19
N ILE A 224 27.61 25.29 -27.22
CA ILE A 224 28.67 26.18 -26.72
C ILE A 224 29.73 26.44 -27.82
N LYS A 225 30.07 25.44 -28.64
CA LYS A 225 31.01 25.62 -29.76
C LYS A 225 30.46 26.54 -30.85
N GLN A 226 29.18 26.42 -31.19
CA GLN A 226 28.52 27.27 -32.21
C GLN A 226 28.46 28.74 -31.78
N ASN A 227 28.32 28.99 -30.47
CA ASN A 227 28.31 30.35 -29.92
C ASN A 227 29.70 31.00 -29.82
N ARG A 228 30.78 30.23 -29.98
CA ARG A 228 32.17 30.74 -29.99
C ARG A 228 32.69 31.09 -31.38
N THR A 229 31.99 30.67 -32.43
CA THR A 229 32.36 30.91 -33.84
C THR A 229 31.57 32.05 -34.49
N LYS A 230 30.92 32.89 -33.69
CA LYS A 230 30.33 34.16 -34.12
C LYS A 230 31.05 35.32 -33.46
#